data_AF-A0A6L3MXD1-F1
#
_entry.id   AF-A0A6L3MXD1-F1
#
_cell.length_a   1.000
_cell.length_b   1.000
_cell.length_c   1.000
_cell.angle_alpha   90.00
_cell.angle_beta   90.00
_cell.angle_gamma   90.00
#
_symmetry.space_group_name_H-M   'P 1'
#
loop_
_entity.id
_entity.type
_entity.pdbx_description
1 polymer ?
#
loop_
_entity_poly.entity_id
_entity_poly.type
_entity_poly.pdbx_seq_one_letter_code
_entity_poly.pdbx_strand_id
1 'polypeptide(L)' 'ASQRTVQRALDALAEADKVQALGLGRARRWMTPPLPGFATTLLLPAPLPGD' A
#
# COMPACT_ATOMS: atom_id res chain seq x y z
N ALA A 1 -16.23 -6.62 14.65
CA ALA A 1 -15.07 -7.17 13.89
C ALA A 1 -13.84 -7.17 14.79
N SER A 2 -13.03 -8.24 14.79
CA SER A 2 -11.83 -8.35 15.65
C SER A 2 -10.55 -7.97 14.89
N GLN A 3 -9.48 -7.61 15.61
CA GLN A 3 -8.15 -7.43 15.03
C GLN A 3 -7.69 -8.66 14.21
N ARG A 4 -7.97 -9.86 14.71
CA ARG A 4 -7.65 -11.13 14.04
C ARG A 4 -8.40 -11.28 12.71
N THR A 5 -9.63 -10.77 12.63
CA THR A 5 -10.41 -10.76 11.38
C THR A 5 -9.76 -9.85 10.35
N VAL A 6 -9.32 -8.66 10.74
CA VAL A 6 -8.61 -7.73 9.85
C VAL A 6 -7.30 -8.33 9.36
N GLN A 7 -6.52 -8.96 10.25
CA GLN A 7 -5.26 -9.60 9.88
C GLN A 7 -5.46 -10.72 8.85
N ARG A 8 -6.45 -11.60 9.06
CA ARG A 8 -6.77 -12.66 8.08
C ARG A 8 -7.21 -12.10 6.73
N ALA A 9 -7.97 -11.00 6.72
CA ALA A 9 -8.38 -10.36 5.48
C ALA A 9 -7.18 -9.76 4.73
N LEU A 10 -6.26 -9.12 5.44
CA LEU A 10 -5.02 -8.60 4.86
C LEU A 10 -4.12 -9.71 4.31
N ASP A 11 -4.00 -10.83 5.05
CA ASP A 11 -3.25 -11.99 4.58
C ASP A 11 -3.87 -12.57 3.29
N ALA A 12 -5.20 -12.72 3.24
CA ALA A 12 -5.89 -13.18 2.02
C ALA A 12 -5.73 -12.22 0.82
N LEU A 13 -5.67 -10.91 1.09
CA LEU A 13 -5.39 -9.91 0.05
C LEU A 13 -3.93 -9.95 -0.41
N ALA A 14 -3.00 -10.32 0.47
CA ALA A 14 -1.59 -10.47 0.16
C ALA A 14 -1.34 -11.68 -0.74
N GLU A 15 -1.96 -12.82 -0.43
CA GLU A 15 -1.95 -14.01 -1.29
C GLU A 15 -2.55 -13.74 -2.68
N ALA A 16 -3.44 -12.75 -2.78
CA ALA A 16 -4.03 -12.30 -4.04
C ALA A 16 -3.24 -11.17 -4.73
N ASP A 17 -2.02 -10.84 -4.28
CA ASP A 17 -1.18 -9.76 -4.80
C ASP A 17 -1.83 -8.36 -4.80
N LYS A 18 -2.83 -8.13 -3.93
CA LYS A 18 -3.55 -6.85 -3.84
C LYS A 18 -2.94 -5.89 -2.81
N VAL A 19 -2.24 -6.42 -1.82
CA VAL A 19 -1.58 -5.65 -0.77
C VAL A 19 -0.24 -6.31 -0.41
N GLN A 20 0.70 -5.53 0.07
CA GLN A 20 2.01 -5.98 0.51
C GLN A 20 2.29 -5.47 1.93
N ALA A 21 2.96 -6.31 2.71
CA ALA A 21 3.45 -5.97 4.04
C ALA A 21 4.86 -5.39 3.95
N LEU A 22 5.04 -4.14 4.39
CA LEU A 22 6.33 -3.46 4.43
C LEU A 22 6.76 -3.27 5.88
N GLY A 23 7.99 -3.66 6.21
CA GLY A 23 8.51 -3.64 7.58
C GLY A 23 8.16 -4.88 8.39
N LEU A 24 8.58 -4.88 9.66
CA LEU A 24 8.54 -6.05 10.55
C LEU A 24 7.83 -5.74 11.87
N GLY A 25 7.17 -6.74 12.45
CA GLY A 25 6.50 -6.63 13.75
C GLY A 25 5.52 -5.47 13.81
N ARG A 26 5.73 -4.55 14.77
CA ARG A 26 4.88 -3.35 14.98
C ARG A 26 5.07 -2.27 13.92
N ALA A 27 6.19 -2.30 13.19
CA ALA A 27 6.45 -1.39 12.08
C ALA A 27 5.88 -1.91 10.74
N ARG A 28 5.15 -3.04 10.76
CA ARG A 28 4.53 -3.59 9.55
C ARG A 28 3.39 -2.68 9.08
N ARG A 29 3.52 -2.19 7.84
CA ARG A 29 2.54 -1.38 7.12
C ARG A 29 1.97 -2.20 5.97
N TRP A 30 0.68 -2.11 5.74
CA TRP A 30 0.01 -2.72 4.59
C TRP A 30 -0.19 -1.64 3.52
N MET A 31 0.36 -1.86 2.33
CA MET A 31 0.21 -0.93 1.19
C MET A 31 -0.24 -1.68 -0.05
N THR A 32 -0.96 -1.02 -0.95
CA THR A 32 -1.20 -1.57 -2.30
C THR A 32 0.10 -1.55 -3.10
N PRO A 33 0.43 -2.59 -3.88
CA PRO A 33 1.59 -2.54 -4.76
C PRO A 33 1.42 -1.42 -5.80
N PRO A 34 2.52 -0.73 -6.18
CA PRO A 34 2.47 0.28 -7.23
C PRO A 34 2.06 -0.36 -8.56
N LEU A 35 1.26 0.36 -9.35
CA LEU A 35 0.85 -0.09 -10.68
C LEU A 35 2.08 -0.32 -11.56
N PRO A 36 2.28 -1.52 -12.12
CA PRO A 36 3.36 -1.75 -13.06
C PRO A 36 3.19 -0.83 -14.28
N GLY A 37 4.29 -0.20 -14.72
CA GLY A 37 4.29 0.74 -15.85
C GLY A 37 3.98 2.20 -15.48
N PHE A 38 3.69 2.52 -14.22
CA PHE A 38 3.50 3.89 -13.76
C PHE A 38 4.51 4.21 -12.65
N ALA A 39 5.54 4.99 -12.99
CA ALA A 39 6.59 5.38 -12.05
C ALA A 39 6.07 6.45 -11.08
N THR A 40 5.21 6.04 -10.13
CA THR A 40 4.63 6.93 -9.09
C THR A 40 5.70 7.68 -8.30
N THR A 41 6.87 7.09 -8.10
CA THR A 41 8.04 7.74 -7.46
C THR A 41 8.53 8.98 -8.20
N LEU A 42 8.33 9.07 -9.51
CA LEU A 42 8.86 10.14 -10.36
C LEU A 42 7.79 11.17 -10.75
N LEU A 43 6.59 11.07 -10.20
CA LEU A 43 5.55 12.07 -10.44
C LEU A 43 5.95 13.37 -9.75
N LEU A 44 6.29 14.38 -10.53
CA LEU A 44 6.34 15.74 -10.01
C LEU A 44 4.91 16.23 -9.77
N PRO A 45 4.62 16.84 -8.61
CA PRO A 45 3.38 17.58 -8.44
C PRO A 45 3.30 18.69 -9.50
N ALA A 46 2.14 18.85 -10.13
CA ALA A 46 1.90 19.98 -11.02
C ALA A 46 2.07 21.28 -10.21
N PRO A 47 2.59 22.36 -10.82
CA PRO A 47 2.66 23.66 -10.16
C PRO A 47 1.28 24.04 -9.62
N LEU A 48 1.23 24.42 -8.35
CA LEU A 48 -0.01 24.88 -7.72
C LEU A 48 -0.52 26.11 -8.48
N PRO A 49 -1.83 26.19 -8.81
CA PRO A 49 -2.37 27.39 -9.44
C PRO A 49 -2.23 28.58 -8.47
N GLY A 50 -1.40 29.56 -8.81
CA GLY A 50 -1.25 30.81 -8.05
C GLY A 50 0.15 31.36 -7.78
N ASP A 51 1.19 30.93 -8.50
CA ASP A 51 2.41 31.75 -8.70
C ASP A 51 2.23 32.66 -9.92
#